data_AF-A0A8D1ENZ1-F1
#
_entry.id   AF-A0A8D1ENZ1-F1
#
_cell.length_a   1.000
_cell.length_b   1.000
_cell.length_c   1.000
_cell.angle_alpha   90.00
_cell.angle_beta   90.00
_cell.angle_gamma   90.00
#
_symmetry.space_group_name_H-M   'P 1'
#
loop_
_entity.id
_entity.type
_entity.pdbx_description
1 polymer ?
#
loop_
_entity_poly.entity_id
_entity_poly.type
_entity_poly.pdbx_seq_one_letter_code
_entity_poly.pdbx_strand_id
1 'polypeptide(L)'
;MDSTGESGMARAALQLLTLLWAVAGTSTQTRSSCSVPSAEQPLVNGIQVLMEQSVTSSAFPNPSILIAMNLAGAYNTEAQELLTYKLMASNTSDLTTGQLALTIMALTSSCRDPGNRIAILQGQMENWAPPSLDTHASTFYEPSLGILTLCQNNPEKTLPLAARFAKTLLANSSPFNMDTGAMATLALTCMYNKIPVGSEEGYRALFSQVLRNTVENISMRIQDNGIIGNIYSTGLAMQALSVTPERPNKEWDCQKTMDTVLTEIKEGKFHNPMAIAQILPSLKGKTYLDVPHVSCSPGHEVPPTLPNHPSPVPTPAPNITVIYTINNQLRGVELLFNETISVSVKRGSVLLIVLEEAQRKNPKFKFETTMTSWGPVVSSINNIAENVNHRTYWQFLSGQTPLNEGVADYIPFNHEHITANFTQY
;
A
#
# COMPACT_ATOMS: atom_id res chain seq x y z
N MET A 1 -59.99 3.55 -37.17
CA MET A 1 -58.52 3.45 -37.29
C MET A 1 -57.95 4.19 -36.09
N ASP A 2 -58.01 3.53 -34.93
CA ASP A 2 -57.40 4.03 -33.69
C ASP A 2 -56.00 3.41 -33.58
N SER A 3 -54.99 4.22 -33.85
CA SER A 3 -53.57 3.85 -33.75
C SER A 3 -52.85 4.84 -32.83
N THR A 4 -53.32 4.94 -31.59
CA THR A 4 -52.72 5.82 -30.57
C THR A 4 -52.53 5.13 -29.22
N GLY A 5 -52.93 3.85 -29.07
CA GLY A 5 -52.80 3.08 -27.83
C GLY A 5 -51.48 2.32 -27.64
N GLU A 6 -50.79 1.92 -28.73
CA GLU A 6 -49.58 1.07 -28.63
C GLU A 6 -48.28 1.85 -28.35
N SER A 7 -48.22 3.15 -28.69
CA SER A 7 -47.01 3.97 -28.52
C SER A 7 -46.71 4.34 -27.05
N GLY A 8 -47.76 4.43 -26.21
CA GLY A 8 -47.62 4.78 -24.79
C GLY A 8 -47.11 3.63 -23.92
N MET A 9 -47.59 2.40 -24.16
CA MET A 9 -47.15 1.21 -23.41
C MET A 9 -45.70 0.82 -23.73
N ALA A 10 -45.25 1.00 -24.97
CA ALA A 10 -43.87 0.73 -25.37
C ALA A 10 -42.87 1.69 -24.68
N ARG A 11 -43.22 2.98 -24.52
CA ARG A 11 -42.38 3.97 -23.81
C ARG A 11 -42.34 3.74 -22.30
N ALA A 12 -43.45 3.35 -21.69
CA ALA A 12 -43.52 3.02 -20.27
C ALA A 12 -42.73 1.73 -19.95
N ALA A 13 -42.81 0.72 -20.82
CA ALA A 13 -42.03 -0.51 -20.70
C ALA A 13 -40.53 -0.24 -20.86
N LEU A 14 -40.12 0.63 -21.80
CA LEU A 14 -38.71 1.01 -21.99
C LEU A 14 -38.15 1.77 -20.77
N GLN A 15 -38.95 2.63 -20.13
CA GLN A 15 -38.57 3.35 -18.92
C GLN A 15 -38.51 2.45 -17.67
N LEU A 16 -39.41 1.46 -17.57
CA LEU A 16 -39.34 0.44 -16.51
C LEU A 16 -38.13 -0.50 -16.69
N LEU A 17 -37.78 -0.84 -17.94
CA LEU A 17 -36.57 -1.60 -18.25
C LEU A 17 -35.29 -0.80 -17.93
N THR A 18 -35.22 0.50 -18.21
CA THR A 18 -34.05 1.32 -17.81
C THR A 18 -33.95 1.52 -16.30
N LEU A 19 -35.07 1.59 -15.58
CA LEU A 19 -35.10 1.60 -14.11
C LEU A 19 -34.71 0.25 -13.50
N LEU A 20 -35.07 -0.88 -14.11
CA LEU A 20 -34.64 -2.21 -13.69
C LEU A 20 -33.15 -2.47 -13.98
N TRP A 21 -32.59 -1.87 -15.03
CA TRP A 21 -31.14 -1.94 -15.32
C TRP A 21 -30.28 -1.12 -14.36
N ALA A 22 -30.83 -0.07 -13.73
CA ALA A 22 -30.13 0.70 -12.70
C ALA A 22 -29.98 -0.07 -11.36
N VAL A 23 -30.77 -1.12 -11.14
CA VAL A 23 -30.77 -1.91 -9.90
C VAL A 23 -30.12 -3.30 -10.08
N ALA A 24 -29.90 -3.76 -11.32
CA ALA A 24 -29.30 -5.06 -11.61
C ALA A 24 -27.75 -5.10 -11.54
N GLY A 25 -27.10 -3.96 -11.28
CA GLY A 25 -25.64 -3.84 -11.20
C GLY A 25 -25.05 -3.83 -9.77
N THR A 26 -25.88 -3.84 -8.73
CA THR A 26 -25.37 -3.98 -7.36
C THR A 26 -25.19 -5.46 -7.06
N SER A 27 -24.02 -6.00 -7.43
CA SER A 27 -23.48 -7.15 -6.71
C SER A 27 -23.44 -6.77 -5.24
N THR A 28 -24.45 -7.18 -4.47
CA THR A 28 -24.40 -7.20 -3.02
C THR A 28 -23.44 -8.33 -2.63
N GLN A 29 -22.17 -8.17 -2.96
CA GLN A 29 -21.10 -8.89 -2.30
C GLN A 29 -21.20 -8.48 -0.84
N THR A 30 -21.63 -9.42 0.01
CA THR A 30 -21.59 -9.28 1.46
C THR A 30 -20.14 -9.06 1.87
N ARG A 31 -19.74 -7.78 1.95
CA ARG A 31 -18.47 -7.33 2.50
C ARG A 31 -18.39 -7.91 3.91
N SER A 32 -17.39 -8.73 4.22
CA SER A 32 -17.10 -9.06 5.60
C SER A 32 -16.82 -7.74 6.32
N SER A 33 -17.77 -7.33 7.16
CA SER A 33 -17.80 -5.98 7.71
C SER A 33 -17.65 -6.06 9.21
N CYS A 34 -16.39 -6.05 9.66
CA CYS A 34 -16.09 -5.47 10.96
C CYS A 34 -15.99 -3.95 10.79
N SER A 35 -16.27 -3.22 11.88
CA SER A 35 -16.22 -1.77 11.90
C SER A 35 -15.50 -1.34 13.16
N VAL A 36 -14.78 -0.22 13.09
CA VAL A 36 -14.15 0.37 14.28
C VAL A 36 -15.24 0.72 15.30
N PRO A 37 -15.18 0.21 16.53
CA PRO A 37 -16.14 0.55 17.58
C PRO A 37 -16.23 2.05 17.77
N SER A 38 -17.43 2.60 17.99
CA SER A 38 -17.62 4.06 18.12
C SER A 38 -16.75 4.70 19.21
N ALA A 39 -16.45 3.96 20.28
CA ALA A 39 -15.56 4.40 21.36
C ALA A 39 -14.09 4.56 20.92
N GLU A 40 -13.66 3.85 19.87
CA GLU A 40 -12.29 3.85 19.34
C GLU A 40 -12.13 4.78 18.13
N GLN A 41 -13.21 5.41 17.63
CA GLN A 41 -13.15 6.38 16.54
C GLN A 41 -12.19 7.55 16.80
N PRO A 42 -12.09 8.13 18.02
CA PRO A 42 -11.10 9.17 18.30
C PRO A 42 -9.65 8.74 18.02
N LEU A 43 -9.32 7.47 18.22
CA LEU A 43 -7.99 6.93 17.94
C LEU A 43 -7.69 6.94 16.43
N VAL A 44 -8.64 6.49 15.63
CA VAL A 44 -8.54 6.48 14.16
C VAL A 44 -8.45 7.90 13.62
N ASN A 45 -9.25 8.81 14.14
CA ASN A 45 -9.19 10.22 13.76
C ASN A 45 -7.83 10.85 14.14
N GLY A 46 -7.24 10.45 15.27
CA GLY A 46 -5.92 10.89 15.68
C GLY A 46 -4.82 10.56 14.67
N ILE A 47 -4.75 9.30 14.21
CA ILE A 47 -3.76 8.91 13.19
C ILE A 47 -4.06 9.53 11.82
N GLN A 48 -5.34 9.74 11.47
CA GLN A 48 -5.69 10.44 10.24
C GLN A 48 -5.15 11.88 10.24
N VAL A 49 -5.34 12.62 11.33
CA VAL A 49 -4.79 13.98 11.48
C VAL A 49 -3.26 13.95 11.43
N LEU A 50 -2.61 12.99 12.10
CA LEU A 50 -1.16 12.83 12.07
C LEU A 50 -0.63 12.62 10.63
N MET A 51 -1.31 11.79 9.83
CA MET A 51 -0.98 11.55 8.42
C MET A 51 -1.19 12.82 7.58
N GLU A 52 -2.31 13.52 7.74
CA GLU A 52 -2.58 14.74 6.96
C GLU A 52 -1.60 15.87 7.31
N GLN A 53 -1.16 15.96 8.57
CA GLN A 53 -0.14 16.92 9.01
C GLN A 53 1.26 16.66 8.43
N SER A 54 1.54 15.44 7.95
CA SER A 54 2.82 15.15 7.30
C SER A 54 2.95 15.81 5.91
N VAL A 55 1.86 16.33 5.37
CA VAL A 55 1.85 16.99 4.06
C VAL A 55 2.32 18.43 4.18
N THR A 56 3.52 18.69 3.70
CA THR A 56 4.10 20.04 3.65
C THR A 56 4.65 20.37 2.26
N SER A 57 5.05 21.63 2.05
CA SER A 57 5.65 22.07 0.79
C SER A 57 6.94 21.32 0.47
N SER A 58 7.77 21.03 1.47
CA SER A 58 9.04 20.31 1.35
C SER A 58 8.93 18.78 1.43
N ALA A 59 7.81 18.24 1.93
CA ALA A 59 7.62 16.79 2.05
C ALA A 59 7.60 16.09 0.68
N PHE A 60 8.02 14.83 0.65
CA PHE A 60 7.88 13.99 -0.55
C PHE A 60 6.39 13.83 -0.92
N PRO A 61 5.97 14.09 -2.17
CA PRO A 61 4.57 13.92 -2.58
C PRO A 61 4.19 12.43 -2.54
N ASN A 62 3.34 12.03 -1.60
CA ASN A 62 2.91 10.64 -1.44
C ASN A 62 1.45 10.44 -1.90
N PRO A 63 1.20 9.80 -3.05
CA PRO A 63 -0.17 9.60 -3.54
C PRO A 63 -1.03 8.71 -2.64
N SER A 64 -0.43 7.78 -1.89
CA SER A 64 -1.18 6.91 -0.97
C SER A 64 -1.84 7.69 0.15
N ILE A 65 -1.17 8.75 0.65
CA ILE A 65 -1.73 9.66 1.67
C ILE A 65 -2.95 10.39 1.11
N LEU A 66 -2.88 10.88 -0.13
CA LEU A 66 -4.02 11.55 -0.79
C LEU A 66 -5.20 10.59 -1.00
N ILE A 67 -4.93 9.36 -1.48
CA ILE A 67 -5.96 8.32 -1.61
C ILE A 67 -6.62 8.04 -0.25
N ALA A 68 -5.82 7.87 0.80
CA ALA A 68 -6.30 7.52 2.13
C ALA A 68 -7.19 8.63 2.73
N MET A 69 -6.75 9.89 2.71
CA MET A 69 -7.57 11.00 3.23
C MET A 69 -8.84 11.22 2.39
N ASN A 70 -8.78 11.03 1.07
CA ASN A 70 -9.95 11.16 0.20
C ASN A 70 -10.98 10.06 0.44
N LEU A 71 -10.53 8.82 0.68
CA LEU A 71 -11.41 7.70 1.04
C LEU A 71 -12.00 7.85 2.44
N ALA A 72 -11.23 8.41 3.37
CA ALA A 72 -11.63 8.61 4.77
C ALA A 72 -12.53 9.85 4.97
N GLY A 73 -12.43 10.85 4.09
CA GLY A 73 -12.95 12.20 4.29
C GLY A 73 -11.88 13.09 4.94
N ALA A 74 -11.26 13.98 4.16
CA ALA A 74 -10.11 14.76 4.62
C ALA A 74 -10.51 15.82 5.68
N TYR A 75 -9.74 15.93 6.76
CA TYR A 75 -9.93 16.99 7.76
C TYR A 75 -9.20 18.29 7.37
N ASN A 76 -8.00 18.15 6.79
CA ASN A 76 -7.15 19.26 6.39
C ASN A 76 -7.23 19.50 4.87
N THR A 77 -8.15 20.38 4.48
CA THR A 77 -8.37 20.74 3.06
C THR A 77 -7.16 21.43 2.43
N GLU A 78 -6.37 22.18 3.20
CA GLU A 78 -5.15 22.83 2.69
C GLU A 78 -4.08 21.80 2.33
N ALA A 79 -3.88 20.80 3.19
CA ALA A 79 -2.98 19.67 2.91
C ALA A 79 -3.46 18.86 1.70
N GLN A 80 -4.77 18.56 1.63
CA GLN A 80 -5.39 17.86 0.50
C GLN A 80 -5.15 18.60 -0.81
N GLU A 81 -5.41 19.91 -0.85
CA GLU A 81 -5.22 20.75 -2.03
C GLU A 81 -3.73 20.84 -2.42
N LEU A 82 -2.84 21.08 -1.45
CA LEU A 82 -1.39 21.12 -1.67
C LEU A 82 -0.87 19.82 -2.29
N LEU A 83 -1.23 18.67 -1.72
CA LEU A 83 -0.79 17.37 -2.22
C LEU A 83 -1.38 17.07 -3.60
N THR A 84 -2.64 17.44 -3.84
CA THR A 84 -3.27 17.33 -5.15
C THR A 84 -2.48 18.07 -6.21
N TYR A 85 -2.13 19.35 -5.99
CA TYR A 85 -1.35 20.12 -6.95
C TYR A 85 0.06 19.58 -7.16
N LYS A 86 0.74 19.12 -6.09
CA LYS A 86 2.07 18.50 -6.21
C LYS A 86 2.02 17.26 -7.10
N LEU A 87 0.99 16.43 -6.97
CA LEU A 87 0.81 15.24 -7.81
C LEU A 87 0.40 15.59 -9.24
N MET A 88 -0.42 16.62 -9.46
CA MET A 88 -0.73 17.11 -10.81
C MET A 88 0.53 17.59 -11.55
N ALA A 89 1.41 18.30 -10.85
CA ALA A 89 2.66 18.84 -11.37
C ALA A 89 3.79 17.80 -11.51
N SER A 90 3.60 16.57 -11.03
CA SER A 90 4.62 15.52 -11.09
C SER A 90 4.98 15.15 -12.52
N ASN A 91 6.26 14.99 -12.81
CA ASN A 91 6.71 14.58 -14.13
C ASN A 91 6.52 13.07 -14.31
N THR A 92 5.81 12.63 -15.35
CA THR A 92 5.54 11.21 -15.62
C THR A 92 6.80 10.38 -15.86
N SER A 93 7.89 10.97 -16.39
CA SER A 93 9.13 10.23 -16.65
C SER A 93 9.84 9.77 -15.40
N ASP A 94 9.54 10.40 -14.26
CA ASP A 94 10.23 10.19 -12.99
C ASP A 94 9.50 9.16 -12.12
N LEU A 95 8.33 8.68 -12.59
CA LEU A 95 7.45 7.78 -11.86
C LEU A 95 7.62 6.33 -12.35
N THR A 96 7.80 5.41 -11.41
CA THR A 96 7.65 3.97 -11.69
C THR A 96 6.20 3.65 -12.09
N THR A 97 5.97 2.46 -12.65
CA THR A 97 4.62 1.98 -12.99
C THR A 97 3.69 2.05 -11.77
N GLY A 98 4.18 1.63 -10.59
CA GLY A 98 3.42 1.69 -9.35
C GLY A 98 3.13 3.12 -8.89
N GLN A 99 4.12 4.01 -8.96
CA GLN A 99 3.95 5.42 -8.59
C GLN A 99 2.99 6.15 -9.55
N LEU A 100 3.05 5.85 -10.84
CA LEU A 100 2.12 6.40 -11.84
C LEU A 100 0.69 5.91 -11.57
N ALA A 101 0.51 4.62 -11.30
CA ALA A 101 -0.80 4.04 -10.98
C ALA A 101 -1.40 4.65 -9.70
N LEU A 102 -0.61 4.80 -8.64
CA LEU A 102 -1.01 5.48 -7.40
C LEU A 102 -1.34 6.96 -7.64
N THR A 103 -0.54 7.66 -8.45
CA THR A 103 -0.80 9.06 -8.81
C THR A 103 -2.13 9.22 -9.54
N ILE A 104 -2.44 8.34 -10.49
CA ILE A 104 -3.72 8.35 -11.20
C ILE A 104 -4.88 8.14 -10.22
N MET A 105 -4.81 7.13 -9.34
CA MET A 105 -5.86 6.89 -8.33
C MET A 105 -6.02 8.07 -7.36
N ALA A 106 -4.92 8.70 -6.95
CA ALA A 106 -4.93 9.87 -6.09
C ALA A 106 -5.62 11.08 -6.77
N LEU A 107 -5.34 11.32 -8.05
CA LEU A 107 -6.02 12.37 -8.83
C LEU A 107 -7.49 12.04 -9.05
N THR A 108 -7.83 10.79 -9.38
CA THR A 108 -9.22 10.33 -9.52
C THR A 108 -10.02 10.52 -8.24
N SER A 109 -9.48 10.14 -7.08
CA SER A 109 -10.13 10.36 -5.78
C SER A 109 -10.26 11.84 -5.41
N SER A 110 -9.51 12.73 -6.06
CA SER A 110 -9.60 14.19 -5.92
C SER A 110 -10.47 14.84 -7.00
N CYS A 111 -11.19 14.04 -7.80
CA CYS A 111 -11.97 14.47 -8.95
C CYS A 111 -11.17 15.32 -9.96
N ARG A 112 -9.87 15.03 -10.09
CA ARG A 112 -8.98 15.63 -11.10
C ARG A 112 -8.76 14.66 -12.24
N ASP A 113 -8.78 15.19 -13.46
CA ASP A 113 -8.46 14.43 -14.66
C ASP A 113 -6.98 13.99 -14.63
N PRO A 114 -6.67 12.68 -14.63
CA PRO A 114 -5.29 12.20 -14.71
C PRO A 114 -4.64 12.45 -16.07
N GLY A 115 -5.41 12.80 -17.11
CA GLY A 115 -4.92 13.16 -18.44
C GLY A 115 -4.17 12.03 -19.14
N ASN A 116 -3.05 12.36 -19.80
CA ASN A 116 -2.25 11.40 -20.57
C ASN A 116 -1.57 10.31 -19.71
N ARG A 117 -1.57 10.44 -18.38
CA ARG A 117 -0.99 9.45 -17.45
C ARG A 117 -1.60 8.07 -17.62
N ILE A 118 -2.90 7.99 -17.91
CA ILE A 118 -3.60 6.73 -18.15
C ILE A 118 -3.05 6.04 -19.41
N ALA A 119 -2.84 6.78 -20.49
CA ALA A 119 -2.29 6.23 -21.72
C ALA A 119 -0.82 5.79 -21.55
N ILE A 120 -0.04 6.54 -20.76
CA ILE A 120 1.35 6.17 -20.41
C ILE A 120 1.36 4.87 -19.58
N LEU A 121 0.53 4.77 -18.55
CA LEU A 121 0.40 3.58 -17.72
C LEU A 121 -0.03 2.37 -18.56
N GLN A 122 -0.99 2.55 -19.47
CA GLN A 122 -1.42 1.53 -20.41
C GLN A 122 -0.23 1.02 -21.25
N GLY A 123 0.56 1.93 -21.83
CA GLY A 123 1.75 1.56 -22.61
C GLY A 123 2.83 0.85 -21.78
N GLN A 124 3.03 1.27 -20.52
CA GLN A 124 3.95 0.58 -19.60
C GLN A 124 3.46 -0.85 -19.31
N MET A 125 2.16 -1.02 -19.06
CA MET A 125 1.56 -2.33 -18.76
C MET A 125 1.48 -3.25 -19.98
N GLU A 126 1.35 -2.71 -21.19
CA GLU A 126 1.43 -3.46 -22.45
C GLU A 126 2.82 -4.08 -22.66
N ASN A 127 3.87 -3.35 -22.29
CA ASN A 127 5.27 -3.79 -22.36
C ASN A 127 5.75 -4.56 -21.13
N TRP A 128 4.94 -4.63 -20.08
CA TRP A 128 5.32 -5.31 -18.84
C TRP A 128 5.38 -6.85 -19.02
N ALA A 129 6.48 -7.42 -18.56
CA ALA A 129 6.68 -8.85 -18.33
C ALA A 129 7.60 -9.03 -17.11
N PRO A 130 7.43 -10.08 -16.30
CA PRO A 130 8.41 -10.38 -15.25
C PRO A 130 9.75 -10.80 -15.87
N PRO A 131 10.88 -10.60 -15.16
CA PRO A 131 12.19 -11.06 -15.63
C PRO A 131 12.28 -12.58 -15.83
N SER A 132 11.59 -13.33 -14.98
CA SER A 132 11.58 -14.80 -14.97
C SER A 132 10.36 -15.31 -14.18
N LEU A 133 10.06 -16.62 -14.28
CA LEU A 133 8.96 -17.24 -13.54
C LEU A 133 9.26 -17.41 -12.05
N ASP A 134 10.52 -17.41 -11.65
CA ASP A 134 11.01 -17.47 -10.27
C ASP A 134 11.38 -16.08 -9.70
N THR A 135 10.96 -15.00 -10.37
CA THR A 135 11.16 -13.64 -9.83
C THR A 135 10.50 -13.51 -8.46
N HIS A 136 11.13 -12.77 -7.54
CA HIS A 136 10.53 -12.45 -6.24
C HIS A 136 9.09 -11.96 -6.35
N ALA A 137 8.23 -12.42 -5.44
CA ALA A 137 6.80 -12.11 -5.49
C ALA A 137 6.52 -10.59 -5.46
N SER A 138 7.35 -9.79 -4.78
CA SER A 138 7.20 -8.32 -4.74
C SER A 138 7.24 -7.64 -6.11
N THR A 139 7.82 -8.26 -7.15
CA THR A 139 7.81 -7.75 -8.53
C THR A 139 6.39 -7.58 -9.08
N PHE A 140 5.39 -8.27 -8.52
CA PHE A 140 3.99 -8.17 -8.94
C PHE A 140 3.21 -7.06 -8.22
N TYR A 141 3.78 -6.36 -7.22
CA TYR A 141 3.08 -5.32 -6.48
C TYR A 141 2.73 -4.10 -7.36
N GLU A 142 3.72 -3.53 -8.05
CA GLU A 142 3.49 -2.38 -8.93
C GLU A 142 2.59 -2.70 -10.15
N PRO A 143 2.76 -3.85 -10.84
CA PRO A 143 1.83 -4.26 -11.89
C PRO A 143 0.40 -4.47 -11.38
N SER A 144 0.23 -4.93 -10.13
CA SER A 144 -1.10 -5.05 -9.51
C SER A 144 -1.76 -3.68 -9.38
N LEU A 145 -1.02 -2.66 -8.91
CA LEU A 145 -1.51 -1.27 -8.90
C LEU A 145 -1.87 -0.81 -10.33
N GLY A 146 -1.03 -1.11 -11.31
CA GLY A 146 -1.29 -0.80 -12.72
C GLY A 146 -2.60 -1.40 -13.24
N ILE A 147 -2.82 -2.70 -13.02
CA ILE A 147 -4.07 -3.39 -13.42
C ILE A 147 -5.28 -2.82 -12.68
N LEU A 148 -5.17 -2.58 -11.37
CA LEU A 148 -6.26 -1.99 -10.58
C LEU A 148 -6.68 -0.62 -11.16
N THR A 149 -5.71 0.27 -11.36
CA THR A 149 -5.94 1.62 -11.91
C THR A 149 -6.55 1.57 -13.31
N LEU A 150 -6.02 0.74 -14.20
CA LEU A 150 -6.54 0.60 -15.57
C LEU A 150 -7.94 -0.02 -15.59
N CYS A 151 -8.22 -1.01 -14.74
CA CYS A 151 -9.54 -1.61 -14.58
C CYS A 151 -10.60 -0.60 -14.13
N GLN A 152 -10.23 0.33 -13.25
CA GLN A 152 -11.11 1.39 -12.79
C GLN A 152 -11.47 2.37 -13.91
N ASN A 153 -10.55 2.58 -14.87
CA ASN A 153 -10.75 3.49 -16.00
C ASN A 153 -11.46 2.83 -17.20
N ASN A 154 -10.93 1.72 -17.71
CA ASN A 154 -11.46 1.00 -18.86
C ASN A 154 -11.22 -0.52 -18.72
N PRO A 155 -12.17 -1.27 -18.15
CA PRO A 155 -12.00 -2.69 -17.88
C PRO A 155 -11.89 -3.53 -19.16
N GLU A 156 -12.59 -3.15 -20.23
CA GLU A 156 -12.55 -3.87 -21.52
C GLU A 156 -11.15 -3.84 -22.13
N LYS A 157 -10.54 -2.64 -22.21
CA LYS A 157 -9.16 -2.48 -22.71
C LYS A 157 -8.13 -3.14 -21.80
N THR A 158 -8.41 -3.25 -20.50
CA THR A 158 -7.51 -3.84 -19.51
C THR A 158 -7.55 -5.38 -19.53
N LEU A 159 -8.62 -5.98 -20.05
CA LEU A 159 -8.88 -7.42 -19.96
C LEU A 159 -7.71 -8.31 -20.45
N PRO A 160 -7.09 -8.06 -21.62
CA PRO A 160 -5.95 -8.87 -22.08
C PRO A 160 -4.73 -8.73 -21.17
N LEU A 161 -4.46 -7.52 -20.66
CA LEU A 161 -3.34 -7.25 -19.75
C LEU A 161 -3.53 -7.96 -18.42
N ALA A 162 -4.74 -7.89 -17.86
CA ALA A 162 -5.10 -8.57 -16.63
C ALA A 162 -5.01 -10.10 -16.76
N ALA A 163 -5.42 -10.67 -17.89
CA ALA A 163 -5.29 -12.11 -18.12
C ALA A 163 -3.84 -12.57 -18.27
N ARG A 164 -3.00 -11.78 -18.95
CA ARG A 164 -1.55 -12.04 -18.99
C ARG A 164 -0.96 -11.99 -17.59
N PHE A 165 -1.23 -10.91 -16.84
CA PHE A 165 -0.81 -10.75 -15.46
C PHE A 165 -1.25 -11.93 -14.57
N ALA A 166 -2.52 -12.34 -14.64
CA ALA A 166 -3.06 -13.44 -13.85
C ALA A 166 -2.38 -14.79 -14.16
N LYS A 167 -2.16 -15.11 -15.45
CA LYS A 167 -1.44 -16.33 -15.86
C LYS A 167 -0.01 -16.33 -15.34
N THR A 168 0.67 -15.19 -15.43
CA THR A 168 2.03 -15.03 -14.96
C THR A 168 2.13 -15.15 -13.43
N LEU A 169 1.22 -14.51 -12.69
CA LEU A 169 1.17 -14.61 -11.23
C LEU A 169 0.91 -16.05 -10.77
N LEU A 170 0.00 -16.76 -11.45
CA LEU A 170 -0.31 -18.16 -11.14
C LEU A 170 0.87 -19.10 -11.40
N ALA A 171 1.70 -18.79 -12.40
CA ALA A 171 2.88 -19.57 -12.74
C ALA A 171 4.10 -19.24 -11.87
N ASN A 172 4.06 -18.17 -11.08
CA ASN A 172 5.17 -17.78 -10.20
C ASN A 172 5.30 -18.77 -9.04
N SER A 173 6.52 -19.25 -8.80
CA SER A 173 6.82 -20.24 -7.76
C SER A 173 7.50 -19.65 -6.52
N SER A 174 7.71 -18.33 -6.50
CA SER A 174 8.43 -17.66 -5.43
C SER A 174 7.62 -17.60 -4.13
N PRO A 175 8.29 -17.50 -2.97
CA PRO A 175 7.60 -17.36 -1.70
C PRO A 175 6.59 -16.21 -1.71
N PHE A 176 5.39 -16.48 -1.19
CA PHE A 176 4.30 -15.53 -1.17
C PHE A 176 4.65 -14.26 -0.37
N ASN A 177 4.36 -13.10 -0.95
CA ASN A 177 4.46 -11.79 -0.31
C ASN A 177 3.05 -11.24 0.00
N MET A 178 2.80 -10.85 1.24
CA MET A 178 1.47 -10.45 1.72
C MET A 178 0.94 -9.21 1.01
N ASP A 179 1.73 -8.13 0.96
CA ASP A 179 1.35 -6.86 0.33
C ASP A 179 1.02 -7.04 -1.16
N THR A 180 1.83 -7.85 -1.85
CA THR A 180 1.63 -8.20 -3.26
C THR A 180 0.34 -8.98 -3.46
N GLY A 181 0.13 -10.04 -2.68
CA GLY A 181 -1.09 -10.85 -2.79
C GLY A 181 -2.34 -10.03 -2.51
N ALA A 182 -2.29 -9.13 -1.53
CA ALA A 182 -3.38 -8.21 -1.24
C ALA A 182 -3.67 -7.28 -2.43
N MET A 183 -2.65 -6.64 -3.00
CA MET A 183 -2.82 -5.73 -4.14
C MET A 183 -3.31 -6.47 -5.40
N ALA A 184 -2.77 -7.66 -5.67
CA ALA A 184 -3.21 -8.51 -6.77
C ALA A 184 -4.67 -8.94 -6.60
N THR A 185 -5.10 -9.23 -5.37
CA THR A 185 -6.51 -9.54 -5.07
C THR A 185 -7.41 -8.37 -5.38
N LEU A 186 -7.05 -7.14 -5.00
CA LEU A 186 -7.83 -5.93 -5.35
C LEU A 186 -7.93 -5.75 -6.87
N ALA A 187 -6.80 -5.85 -7.58
CA ALA A 187 -6.74 -5.70 -9.03
C ALA A 187 -7.60 -6.73 -9.78
N LEU A 188 -7.45 -8.01 -9.42
CA LEU A 188 -8.19 -9.10 -10.06
C LEU A 188 -9.67 -9.13 -9.65
N THR A 189 -10.02 -8.67 -8.44
CA THR A 189 -11.41 -8.49 -8.03
C THR A 189 -12.09 -7.41 -8.87
N CYS A 190 -11.41 -6.28 -9.13
CA CYS A 190 -11.92 -5.26 -10.05
C CYS A 190 -12.25 -5.87 -11.42
N MET A 191 -11.30 -6.62 -11.98
CA MET A 191 -11.46 -7.24 -13.30
C MET A 191 -12.56 -8.30 -13.32
N TYR A 192 -12.62 -9.16 -12.30
CA TYR A 192 -13.64 -10.19 -12.14
C TYR A 192 -15.07 -9.62 -12.15
N ASN A 193 -15.26 -8.47 -11.50
CA ASN A 193 -16.55 -7.80 -11.41
C ASN A 193 -16.93 -7.01 -12.67
N LYS A 194 -15.97 -6.70 -13.55
CA LYS A 194 -16.15 -5.85 -14.74
C LYS A 194 -15.90 -6.56 -16.08
N ILE A 195 -15.99 -7.89 -16.12
CA ILE A 195 -15.88 -8.66 -17.37
C ILE A 195 -17.02 -8.25 -18.31
N PRO A 196 -16.75 -7.76 -19.54
CA PRO A 196 -17.80 -7.36 -20.48
C PRO A 196 -18.70 -8.54 -20.88
N VAL A 197 -19.99 -8.28 -21.03
CA VAL A 197 -20.96 -9.27 -21.50
C VAL A 197 -20.56 -9.76 -22.90
N GLY A 198 -20.54 -11.07 -23.10
CA GLY A 198 -20.11 -11.69 -24.37
C GLY A 198 -18.60 -11.97 -24.48
N SER A 199 -17.81 -11.61 -23.47
CA SER A 199 -16.40 -12.04 -23.37
C SER A 199 -16.30 -13.56 -23.16
N GLU A 200 -15.19 -14.16 -23.57
CA GLU A 200 -14.93 -15.59 -23.36
C GLU A 200 -15.09 -15.99 -21.89
N GLU A 201 -15.81 -17.10 -21.63
CA GLU A 201 -16.03 -17.63 -20.28
C GLU A 201 -14.71 -17.90 -19.52
N GLY A 202 -13.62 -18.12 -20.26
CA GLY A 202 -12.28 -18.38 -19.73
C GLY A 202 -11.71 -17.27 -18.85
N TYR A 203 -12.07 -15.99 -19.07
CA TYR A 203 -11.55 -14.88 -18.24
C TYR A 203 -12.03 -14.98 -16.79
N ARG A 204 -13.32 -15.26 -16.59
CA ARG A 204 -13.91 -15.37 -15.24
C ARG A 204 -13.31 -16.55 -14.49
N ALA A 205 -13.17 -17.69 -15.17
CA ALA A 205 -12.55 -18.89 -14.59
C ALA A 205 -11.09 -18.65 -14.20
N LEU A 206 -10.31 -17.99 -15.07
CA LEU A 206 -8.92 -17.63 -14.79
C LEU A 206 -8.80 -16.73 -13.56
N PHE A 207 -9.55 -15.62 -13.51
CA PHE A 207 -9.47 -14.70 -12.37
C PHE A 207 -9.95 -15.35 -11.06
N SER A 208 -11.03 -16.13 -11.10
CA SER A 208 -11.50 -16.92 -9.95
C SER A 208 -10.43 -17.87 -9.43
N GLN A 209 -9.74 -18.60 -10.32
CA GLN A 209 -8.67 -19.52 -9.93
C GLN A 209 -7.51 -18.79 -9.21
N VAL A 210 -7.06 -17.66 -9.75
CA VAL A 210 -5.95 -16.88 -9.16
C VAL A 210 -6.37 -16.23 -7.85
N LEU A 211 -7.58 -15.68 -7.78
CA LEU A 211 -8.14 -15.12 -6.55
C LEU A 211 -8.21 -16.18 -5.46
N ARG A 212 -8.72 -17.37 -5.76
CA ARG A 212 -8.80 -18.47 -4.80
C ARG A 212 -7.42 -18.88 -4.26
N ASN A 213 -6.43 -19.03 -5.14
CA ASN A 213 -5.06 -19.36 -4.72
C ASN A 213 -4.44 -18.25 -3.84
N THR A 214 -4.64 -17.00 -4.24
CA THR A 214 -4.07 -15.83 -3.55
C THR A 214 -4.71 -15.66 -2.17
N VAL A 215 -6.03 -15.72 -2.08
CA VAL A 215 -6.79 -15.57 -0.83
C VAL A 215 -6.53 -16.71 0.13
N GLU A 216 -6.32 -17.94 -0.35
CA GLU A 216 -5.89 -19.05 0.50
C GLU A 216 -4.48 -18.82 1.06
N ASN A 217 -3.56 -18.27 0.27
CA ASN A 217 -2.24 -17.90 0.77
C ASN A 217 -2.28 -16.77 1.81
N ILE A 218 -3.18 -15.80 1.66
CA ILE A 218 -3.43 -14.74 2.64
C ILE A 218 -4.00 -15.36 3.92
N SER A 219 -5.04 -16.18 3.81
CA SER A 219 -5.77 -16.74 4.96
C SER A 219 -4.88 -17.64 5.83
N MET A 220 -4.04 -18.47 5.20
CA MET A 220 -3.06 -19.31 5.90
C MET A 220 -2.04 -18.53 6.73
N ARG A 221 -1.85 -17.24 6.44
CA ARG A 221 -0.89 -16.35 7.11
C ARG A 221 -1.56 -15.35 8.07
N ILE A 222 -2.84 -15.57 8.38
CA ILE A 222 -3.50 -14.94 9.52
C ILE A 222 -2.94 -15.57 10.79
N GLN A 223 -2.22 -14.78 11.58
CA GLN A 223 -1.68 -15.17 12.88
C GLN A 223 -2.79 -15.33 13.91
N ASP A 224 -2.50 -16.05 15.00
CA ASP A 224 -3.49 -16.30 16.05
C ASP A 224 -3.99 -15.02 16.73
N ASN A 225 -3.20 -13.95 16.75
CA ASN A 225 -3.61 -12.64 17.28
C ASN A 225 -4.42 -11.80 16.27
N GLY A 226 -4.66 -12.29 15.05
CA GLY A 226 -5.40 -11.57 14.01
C GLY A 226 -4.55 -10.73 13.05
N ILE A 227 -3.24 -10.59 13.26
CA ILE A 227 -2.33 -9.96 12.29
C ILE A 227 -2.25 -10.80 11.02
N ILE A 228 -2.22 -10.16 9.84
CA ILE A 228 -2.18 -10.83 8.55
C ILE A 228 -0.84 -10.51 7.87
N GLY A 229 0.07 -11.48 7.87
CA GLY A 229 1.47 -11.24 7.52
C GLY A 229 2.20 -10.55 8.66
N ASN A 230 2.39 -9.23 8.58
CA ASN A 230 2.89 -8.38 9.66
C ASN A 230 1.96 -7.16 9.89
N ILE A 231 2.28 -6.33 10.89
CA ILE A 231 1.44 -5.18 11.27
C ILE A 231 1.25 -4.18 10.12
N TYR A 232 2.26 -3.97 9.28
CA TYR A 232 2.22 -3.00 8.17
C TYR A 232 1.55 -3.56 6.92
N SER A 233 1.60 -4.87 6.68
CA SER A 233 0.88 -5.52 5.57
C SER A 233 -0.59 -5.78 5.86
N THR A 234 -0.98 -5.79 7.14
CA THR A 234 -2.33 -6.13 7.59
C THR A 234 -3.40 -5.24 6.96
N GLY A 235 -3.13 -3.94 6.80
CA GLY A 235 -4.10 -3.00 6.23
C GLY A 235 -4.51 -3.33 4.80
N LEU A 236 -3.56 -3.64 3.93
CA LEU A 236 -3.85 -4.06 2.56
C LEU A 236 -4.54 -5.43 2.53
N ALA A 237 -4.12 -6.36 3.39
CA ALA A 237 -4.74 -7.69 3.48
C ALA A 237 -6.21 -7.62 3.92
N MET A 238 -6.55 -6.73 4.86
CA MET A 238 -7.94 -6.46 5.24
C MET A 238 -8.77 -5.98 4.05
N GLN A 239 -8.23 -5.06 3.22
CA GLN A 239 -8.92 -4.62 2.01
C GLN A 239 -9.20 -5.81 1.08
N ALA A 240 -8.18 -6.63 0.80
CA ALA A 240 -8.28 -7.79 -0.08
C ALA A 240 -9.32 -8.82 0.38
N LEU A 241 -9.27 -9.22 1.66
CA LEU A 241 -10.20 -10.20 2.23
C LEU A 241 -11.64 -9.66 2.32
N SER A 242 -11.82 -8.34 2.42
CA SER A 242 -13.16 -7.74 2.49
C SER A 242 -13.91 -7.70 1.16
N VAL A 243 -13.21 -7.85 0.02
CA VAL A 243 -13.80 -7.66 -1.32
C VAL A 243 -13.73 -8.87 -2.23
N THR A 244 -12.89 -9.86 -1.91
CA THR A 244 -12.72 -11.04 -2.75
C THR A 244 -14.04 -11.82 -2.95
N PRO A 245 -14.37 -12.26 -4.19
CA PRO A 245 -15.50 -13.16 -4.43
C PRO A 245 -15.25 -14.58 -3.90
N GLU A 246 -14.00 -14.97 -3.70
CA GLU A 246 -13.59 -16.31 -3.29
C GLU A 246 -13.48 -16.40 -1.76
N ARG A 247 -14.05 -17.46 -1.18
CA ARG A 247 -13.98 -17.73 0.26
C ARG A 247 -12.75 -18.60 0.59
N PRO A 248 -11.86 -18.18 1.51
CA PRO A 248 -10.75 -19.03 1.97
C PRO A 248 -11.26 -20.20 2.81
N ASN A 249 -10.44 -21.26 2.95
CA ASN A 249 -10.75 -22.38 3.84
C ASN A 249 -10.67 -21.99 5.32
N LYS A 250 -9.62 -21.25 5.70
CA LYS A 250 -9.50 -20.67 7.05
C LYS A 250 -10.34 -19.40 7.09
N GLU A 251 -11.40 -19.42 7.89
CA GLU A 251 -12.25 -18.25 8.09
C GLU A 251 -11.46 -17.11 8.74
N TRP A 252 -11.70 -15.89 8.26
CA TRP A 252 -11.07 -14.68 8.76
C TRP A 252 -11.95 -13.99 9.81
N ASP A 253 -11.47 -13.97 11.05
CA ASP A 253 -12.06 -13.15 12.11
C ASP A 253 -11.66 -11.68 11.95
N CYS A 254 -12.48 -10.94 11.19
CA CYS A 254 -12.30 -9.51 10.93
C CYS A 254 -12.24 -8.69 12.22
N GLN A 255 -13.10 -8.99 13.20
CA GLN A 255 -13.17 -8.20 14.43
C GLN A 255 -11.90 -8.35 15.25
N LYS A 256 -11.37 -9.57 15.35
CA LYS A 256 -10.08 -9.81 16.00
C LYS A 256 -8.94 -9.05 15.35
N THR A 257 -8.85 -9.06 14.03
CA THR A 257 -7.86 -8.25 13.29
C THR A 257 -8.03 -6.76 13.60
N MET A 258 -9.27 -6.26 13.59
CA MET A 258 -9.58 -4.86 13.89
C MET A 258 -9.14 -4.45 15.29
N ASP A 259 -9.49 -5.24 16.31
CA ASP A 259 -9.15 -4.97 17.71
C ASP A 259 -7.64 -4.99 17.95
N THR A 260 -6.93 -5.91 17.31
CA THR A 260 -5.47 -5.98 17.36
C THR A 260 -4.83 -4.77 16.68
N VAL A 261 -5.28 -4.37 15.48
CA VAL A 261 -4.77 -3.15 14.82
C VAL A 261 -5.00 -1.91 15.70
N LEU A 262 -6.17 -1.75 16.32
CA LEU A 262 -6.45 -0.65 17.24
C LEU A 262 -5.52 -0.67 18.46
N THR A 263 -5.17 -1.85 18.96
CA THR A 263 -4.18 -2.00 20.05
C THR A 263 -2.79 -1.55 19.59
N GLU A 264 -2.32 -1.98 18.42
CA GLU A 264 -1.02 -1.56 17.86
C GLU A 264 -0.97 -0.04 17.60
N ILE A 265 -2.09 0.58 17.23
CA ILE A 265 -2.19 2.05 17.11
C ILE A 265 -2.02 2.72 18.48
N LYS A 266 -2.65 2.20 19.56
CA LYS A 266 -2.48 2.73 20.93
C LYS A 266 -1.04 2.59 21.42
N GLU A 267 -0.35 1.54 21.01
CA GLU A 267 1.07 1.32 21.29
C GLU A 267 2.01 2.19 20.44
N GLY A 268 1.45 3.02 19.55
CA GLY A 268 2.20 3.97 18.75
C GLY A 268 2.90 3.36 17.54
N LYS A 269 2.56 2.14 17.11
CA LYS A 269 3.21 1.48 15.95
C LYS A 269 2.91 2.16 14.60
N PHE A 270 1.83 2.95 14.55
CA PHE A 270 1.38 3.67 13.35
C PHE A 270 1.69 5.17 13.46
N HIS A 271 2.98 5.51 13.57
CA HIS A 271 3.44 6.91 13.50
C HIS A 271 3.91 7.31 12.09
N ASN A 272 4.36 6.34 11.27
CA ASN A 272 4.77 6.60 9.90
C ASN A 272 3.53 6.90 9.03
N PRO A 273 3.47 8.06 8.34
CA PRO A 273 2.28 8.48 7.60
C PRO A 273 1.92 7.56 6.43
N MET A 274 2.89 6.84 5.85
CA MET A 274 2.63 5.84 4.82
C MET A 274 2.00 4.57 5.38
N ALA A 275 2.44 4.13 6.57
CA ALA A 275 1.80 3.02 7.27
C ALA A 275 0.33 3.34 7.59
N ILE A 276 0.06 4.58 8.05
CA ILE A 276 -1.30 5.07 8.30
C ILE A 276 -2.12 5.05 7.00
N ALA A 277 -1.55 5.54 5.89
CA ALA A 277 -2.24 5.58 4.60
C ALA A 277 -2.69 4.19 4.10
N GLN A 278 -1.98 3.12 4.43
CA GLN A 278 -2.35 1.76 4.02
C GLN A 278 -3.41 1.10 4.92
N ILE A 279 -3.50 1.48 6.19
CA ILE A 279 -4.48 0.91 7.14
C ILE A 279 -5.77 1.74 7.23
N LEU A 280 -5.68 3.07 7.07
CA LEU A 280 -6.81 3.99 7.25
C LEU A 280 -8.04 3.64 6.38
N PRO A 281 -7.90 3.28 5.09
CA PRO A 281 -9.05 2.83 4.30
C PRO A 281 -9.81 1.68 4.98
N SER A 282 -9.10 0.65 5.44
CA SER A 282 -9.71 -0.50 6.11
C SER A 282 -10.41 -0.11 7.41
N LEU A 283 -9.83 0.79 8.20
CA LEU A 283 -10.43 1.32 9.43
C LEU A 283 -11.72 2.14 9.16
N LYS A 284 -11.80 2.77 7.99
CA LYS A 284 -12.99 3.50 7.53
C LYS A 284 -13.95 2.63 6.69
N GLY A 285 -13.72 1.31 6.64
CA GLY A 285 -14.56 0.38 5.87
C GLY A 285 -14.48 0.61 4.36
N LYS A 286 -13.34 1.10 3.86
CA LYS A 286 -13.04 1.41 2.46
C LYS A 286 -11.89 0.54 1.95
N THR A 287 -11.79 0.49 0.63
CA THR A 287 -10.69 -0.13 -0.11
C THR A 287 -10.28 0.78 -1.27
N TYR A 288 -9.17 0.46 -1.93
CA TYR A 288 -8.81 1.14 -3.18
C TYR A 288 -9.83 0.91 -4.32
N LEU A 289 -10.72 -0.09 -4.24
CA LEU A 289 -11.84 -0.24 -5.19
C LEU A 289 -12.88 0.87 -5.06
N ASP A 290 -12.93 1.56 -3.91
CA ASP A 290 -13.88 2.65 -3.64
C ASP A 290 -13.39 4.00 -4.21
N VAL A 291 -12.16 4.09 -4.76
CA VAL A 291 -11.57 5.33 -5.31
C VAL A 291 -12.45 6.02 -6.36
N PRO A 292 -13.03 5.31 -7.36
CA PRO A 292 -13.90 5.95 -8.35
C PRO A 292 -15.22 6.49 -7.79
N HIS A 293 -15.55 6.16 -6.54
CA HIS A 293 -16.81 6.50 -5.88
C HIS A 293 -16.64 7.60 -4.81
N VAL A 294 -15.45 8.20 -4.70
CA VAL A 294 -15.23 9.34 -3.81
C VAL A 294 -16.06 10.53 -4.26
N SER A 295 -16.76 11.15 -3.32
CA SER A 295 -17.48 12.41 -3.56
C SER A 295 -16.58 13.58 -3.17
N CYS A 296 -16.29 14.46 -4.12
CA CYS A 296 -15.49 15.68 -3.89
C CYS A 296 -16.34 16.90 -3.51
N SER A 297 -17.60 16.69 -3.10
CA SER A 297 -18.43 17.78 -2.58
C SER A 297 -17.92 18.19 -1.20
N PRO A 298 -17.88 19.50 -0.86
CA PRO A 298 -17.40 19.97 0.44
C PRO A 298 -18.39 19.58 1.55
N GLY A 299 -18.24 18.35 2.07
CA GLY A 299 -18.78 17.95 3.35
C GLY A 299 -17.73 18.26 4.40
N HIS A 300 -17.90 19.38 5.12
CA HIS A 300 -16.98 19.76 6.19
C HIS A 300 -17.08 18.76 7.33
N GLU A 301 -16.16 17.80 7.43
CA GLU A 301 -15.91 17.16 8.71
C GLU A 301 -15.01 18.09 9.53
N VAL A 302 -15.53 18.59 10.65
CA VAL A 302 -14.76 19.44 11.55
C VAL A 302 -13.63 18.59 12.16
N PRO A 303 -12.36 19.03 12.08
CA PRO A 303 -11.26 18.33 12.71
C PRO A 303 -11.58 18.08 14.19
N PRO A 304 -11.47 16.84 14.69
CA PRO A 304 -11.73 16.58 16.09
C PRO A 304 -10.70 17.31 16.95
N THR A 305 -11.15 17.82 18.11
CA THR A 305 -10.24 18.38 19.10
C THR A 305 -9.38 17.24 19.65
N LEU A 306 -8.10 17.21 19.25
CA LEU A 306 -7.15 16.22 19.77
C LEU A 306 -7.02 16.41 21.29
N PRO A 307 -7.08 15.32 22.08
CA PRO A 307 -6.68 15.40 23.48
C PRO A 307 -5.24 15.90 23.56
N ASN A 308 -5.02 17.01 24.26
CA ASN A 308 -3.69 17.43 24.66
C ASN A 308 -3.14 16.39 25.64
N HIS A 309 -2.46 15.36 25.13
CA HIS A 309 -1.65 14.51 25.97
C HIS A 309 -0.45 15.35 26.44
N PRO A 310 -0.26 15.52 27.76
CA PRO A 310 0.93 16.18 28.27
C PRO A 310 2.14 15.39 27.76
N SER A 311 3.01 16.05 27.00
CA SER A 311 4.33 15.50 26.72
C SER A 311 5.01 15.25 28.07
N PRO A 312 5.49 14.02 28.34
CA PRO A 312 6.25 13.76 29.55
C PRO A 312 7.40 14.76 29.66
N VAL A 313 7.60 15.31 30.86
CA VAL A 313 8.76 16.15 31.17
C VAL A 313 10.02 15.39 30.73
N PRO A 314 10.93 15.99 29.93
CA PRO A 314 12.09 15.27 29.43
C PRO A 314 13.04 14.92 30.57
N THR A 315 12.89 13.72 31.11
CA THR A 315 13.91 13.09 31.93
C THR A 315 15.11 12.81 31.04
N PRO A 316 16.36 13.06 31.48
CA PRO A 316 17.53 12.72 30.69
C PRO A 316 17.53 11.22 30.36
N ALA A 317 17.24 10.89 29.10
CA ALA A 317 17.27 9.51 28.66
C ALA A 317 18.72 8.98 28.79
N PRO A 318 18.93 7.82 29.44
CA PRO A 318 20.26 7.24 29.52
C PRO A 318 20.75 6.89 28.13
N ASN A 319 22.06 6.88 27.94
CA ASN A 319 22.64 6.38 26.70
C ASN A 319 22.47 4.85 26.65
N ILE A 320 22.30 4.34 25.43
CA ILE A 320 22.39 2.93 25.10
C ILE A 320 23.59 2.70 24.17
N THR A 321 24.08 1.47 24.13
CA THR A 321 25.12 1.04 23.18
C THR A 321 24.49 0.11 22.16
N VAL A 322 24.69 0.36 20.87
CA VAL A 322 24.25 -0.51 19.78
C VAL A 322 25.49 -1.04 19.06
N ILE A 323 25.50 -2.34 18.75
CA ILE A 323 26.53 -2.98 17.96
C ILE A 323 26.06 -2.93 16.51
N TYR A 324 26.78 -2.21 15.65
CA TYR A 324 26.42 -2.05 14.24
C TYR A 324 27.45 -2.69 13.33
N THR A 325 27.02 -3.63 12.52
CA THR A 325 27.83 -4.34 11.53
C THR A 325 27.38 -3.99 10.11
N ILE A 326 28.33 -3.67 9.23
CA ILE A 326 28.11 -3.57 7.79
C ILE A 326 28.78 -4.75 7.10
N ASN A 327 28.06 -5.44 6.22
CA ASN A 327 28.52 -6.67 5.58
C ASN A 327 28.19 -6.66 4.09
N ASN A 328 29.22 -6.84 3.25
CA ASN A 328 29.08 -7.14 1.83
C ASN A 328 29.77 -8.47 1.52
N GLN A 329 28.97 -9.49 1.18
CA GLN A 329 29.44 -10.83 0.79
C GLN A 329 29.13 -11.17 -0.68
N LEU A 330 28.48 -10.27 -1.43
CA LEU A 330 28.09 -10.52 -2.81
C LEU A 330 29.33 -10.49 -3.72
N ARG A 331 29.71 -11.66 -4.24
CA ARG A 331 30.81 -11.78 -5.21
C ARG A 331 30.42 -11.13 -6.52
N GLY A 332 31.33 -10.33 -7.10
CA GLY A 332 31.11 -9.63 -8.36
C GLY A 332 30.57 -8.21 -8.22
N VAL A 333 30.32 -7.75 -6.99
CA VAL A 333 29.97 -6.35 -6.68
C VAL A 333 31.02 -5.79 -5.72
N GLU A 334 32.02 -5.09 -6.27
CA GLU A 334 33.10 -4.39 -5.55
C GLU A 334 33.80 -5.19 -4.40
N LEU A 335 34.31 -4.49 -3.38
CA LEU A 335 35.08 -5.02 -2.25
C LEU A 335 34.18 -5.77 -1.26
N LEU A 336 34.57 -7.00 -0.90
CA LEU A 336 33.99 -7.73 0.22
C LEU A 336 34.47 -7.13 1.54
N PHE A 337 33.55 -6.91 2.48
CA PHE A 337 33.91 -6.41 3.81
C PHE A 337 32.92 -6.86 4.88
N ASN A 338 33.41 -6.92 6.10
CA ASN A 338 32.62 -7.11 7.31
C ASN A 338 33.26 -6.27 8.42
N GLU A 339 32.62 -5.15 8.75
CA GLU A 339 33.13 -4.18 9.71
C GLU A 339 32.09 -3.99 10.80
N THR A 340 32.55 -3.94 12.05
CA THR A 340 31.67 -3.78 13.23
C THR A 340 32.13 -2.61 14.09
N ILE A 341 31.19 -1.84 14.60
CA ILE A 341 31.45 -0.72 15.51
C ILE A 341 30.40 -0.68 16.63
N SER A 342 30.82 -0.26 17.83
CA SER A 342 29.90 0.06 18.92
C SER A 342 29.61 1.55 18.96
N VAL A 343 28.33 1.89 18.89
CA VAL A 343 27.83 3.27 18.85
C VAL A 343 27.04 3.54 20.12
N SER A 344 27.21 4.72 20.71
CA SER A 344 26.42 5.12 21.88
C SER A 344 25.49 6.25 21.48
N VAL A 345 24.19 6.06 21.69
CA VAL A 345 23.11 7.02 21.36
C VAL A 345 22.18 7.18 22.54
N LYS A 346 21.30 8.18 22.52
CA LYS A 346 20.28 8.34 23.55
C LYS A 346 19.23 7.24 23.41
N ARG A 347 18.73 6.71 24.53
CA ARG A 347 17.57 5.80 24.51
C ARG A 347 16.40 6.49 23.81
N GLY A 348 15.76 5.79 22.88
CA GLY A 348 14.66 6.32 22.07
C GLY A 348 15.10 6.97 20.76
N SER A 349 16.41 7.10 20.49
CA SER A 349 16.89 7.47 19.17
C SER A 349 16.59 6.38 18.14
N VAL A 350 16.20 6.79 16.94
CA VAL A 350 15.97 5.89 15.81
C VAL A 350 17.29 5.36 15.25
N LEU A 351 17.24 4.25 14.52
CA LEU A 351 18.40 3.57 13.94
C LEU A 351 19.22 4.49 13.05
N LEU A 352 18.61 5.43 12.34
CA LEU A 352 19.30 6.43 11.52
C LEU A 352 20.35 7.22 12.32
N ILE A 353 20.09 7.53 13.59
CA ILE A 353 21.07 8.22 14.47
C ILE A 353 22.27 7.32 14.76
N VAL A 354 22.08 6.00 14.86
CA VAL A 354 23.18 5.03 15.01
C VAL A 354 24.06 5.04 13.76
N LEU A 355 23.45 5.10 12.56
CA LEU A 355 24.17 5.16 11.28
C LEU A 355 24.97 6.46 11.17
N GLU A 356 24.37 7.59 11.51
CA GLU A 356 25.03 8.91 11.53
C GLU A 356 26.23 8.95 12.48
N GLU A 357 26.06 8.44 13.71
CA GLU A 357 27.15 8.36 14.67
C GLU A 357 28.24 7.35 14.26
N ALA A 358 27.89 6.25 13.60
CA ALA A 358 28.86 5.32 13.03
C ALA A 358 29.70 5.98 11.93
N GLN A 359 29.04 6.67 10.98
CA GLN A 359 29.70 7.44 9.92
C GLN A 359 30.64 8.50 10.51
N ARG A 360 30.22 9.22 11.56
CA ARG A 360 31.03 10.25 12.22
C ARG A 360 32.29 9.67 12.87
N LYS A 361 32.21 8.46 13.41
CA LYS A 361 33.34 7.79 14.09
C LYS A 361 34.29 7.09 13.12
N ASN A 362 33.78 6.52 12.04
CA ASN A 362 34.58 5.75 11.10
C ASN A 362 34.08 5.95 9.66
N PRO A 363 34.91 6.47 8.74
CA PRO A 363 34.51 6.76 7.37
C PRO A 363 34.13 5.52 6.55
N LYS A 364 34.46 4.30 6.98
CA LYS A 364 33.95 3.05 6.38
C LYS A 364 32.43 2.90 6.52
N PHE A 365 31.83 3.52 7.53
CA PHE A 365 30.39 3.48 7.78
C PHE A 365 29.64 4.63 7.11
N LYS A 366 30.28 5.35 6.18
CA LYS A 366 29.59 6.38 5.42
C LYS A 366 28.44 5.77 4.63
N PHE A 367 27.33 6.49 4.57
CA PHE A 367 26.13 6.03 3.88
C PHE A 367 25.42 7.18 3.19
N GLU A 368 24.58 6.82 2.23
CA GLU A 368 23.70 7.74 1.52
C GLU A 368 22.25 7.26 1.69
N THR A 369 21.31 8.20 1.59
CA THR A 369 19.89 7.89 1.66
C THR A 369 19.15 8.49 0.48
N THR A 370 18.09 7.80 0.06
CA THR A 370 17.14 8.26 -0.94
C THR A 370 15.76 8.37 -0.30
N MET A 371 15.11 9.53 -0.44
CA MET A 371 13.78 9.74 0.12
C MET A 371 12.71 9.01 -0.70
N THR A 372 11.79 8.31 -0.03
CA THR A 372 10.67 7.60 -0.64
C THR A 372 9.35 7.92 0.07
N SER A 373 8.25 7.39 -0.43
CA SER A 373 6.94 7.46 0.25
C SER A 373 6.96 6.91 1.68
N TRP A 374 7.85 5.95 1.99
CA TRP A 374 7.99 5.35 3.33
C TRP A 374 9.01 6.07 4.21
N GLY A 375 9.72 7.07 3.69
CA GLY A 375 10.83 7.75 4.36
C GLY A 375 12.19 7.46 3.71
N PRO A 376 13.30 7.79 4.39
CA PRO A 376 14.64 7.60 3.85
C PRO A 376 15.02 6.12 3.82
N VAL A 377 15.33 5.63 2.62
CA VAL A 377 15.94 4.32 2.40
C VAL A 377 17.45 4.50 2.32
N VAL A 378 18.21 3.60 2.96
CA VAL A 378 19.67 3.60 2.86
C VAL A 378 20.06 3.01 1.50
N SER A 379 20.44 3.89 0.57
CA SER A 379 20.71 3.54 -0.82
C SER A 379 22.16 3.15 -1.06
N SER A 380 23.08 3.53 -0.18
CA SER A 380 24.50 3.17 -0.29
C SER A 380 25.16 3.11 1.09
N ILE A 381 26.07 2.15 1.30
CA ILE A 381 26.98 2.12 2.45
C ILE A 381 28.37 1.79 1.95
N ASN A 382 29.36 2.55 2.42
CA ASN A 382 30.77 2.38 2.03
C ASN A 382 30.98 2.44 0.50
N ASN A 383 30.23 3.30 -0.19
CA ASN A 383 30.15 3.43 -1.66
C ASN A 383 29.48 2.28 -2.42
N ILE A 384 28.97 1.26 -1.74
CA ILE A 384 28.22 0.19 -2.42
C ILE A 384 26.76 0.59 -2.48
N ALA A 385 26.32 1.02 -3.66
CA ALA A 385 24.94 1.41 -3.91
C ALA A 385 24.04 0.22 -4.24
N GLU A 386 22.76 0.33 -3.86
CA GLU A 386 21.70 -0.53 -4.37
C GLU A 386 21.57 -0.42 -5.90
N ASN A 387 21.05 -1.47 -6.53
CA ASN A 387 20.90 -1.49 -7.98
C ASN A 387 19.69 -2.34 -8.37
N VAL A 388 18.69 -1.68 -8.96
CA VAL A 388 17.43 -2.31 -9.37
C VAL A 388 17.66 -3.34 -10.48
N ASN A 389 18.57 -3.09 -11.41
CA ASN A 389 18.88 -4.03 -12.51
C ASN A 389 19.55 -5.31 -12.00
N HIS A 390 20.39 -5.19 -10.96
CA HIS A 390 21.04 -6.33 -10.31
C HIS A 390 20.24 -6.89 -9.12
N ARG A 391 19.10 -6.26 -8.82
CA ARG A 391 18.21 -6.59 -7.70
C ARG A 391 18.93 -6.63 -6.36
N THR A 392 19.91 -5.73 -6.17
CA THR A 392 20.72 -5.64 -4.96
C THR A 392 20.27 -4.48 -4.08
N TYR A 393 20.31 -4.66 -2.75
CA TYR A 393 19.91 -3.66 -1.76
C TYR A 393 20.57 -3.91 -0.40
N TRP A 394 20.41 -2.95 0.52
CA TRP A 394 20.85 -3.05 1.91
C TRP A 394 19.71 -3.54 2.82
N GLN A 395 19.82 -4.78 3.29
CA GLN A 395 18.89 -5.37 4.26
C GLN A 395 19.36 -5.12 5.68
N PHE A 396 18.50 -4.56 6.53
CA PHE A 396 18.79 -4.39 7.96
C PHE A 396 18.19 -5.54 8.78
N LEU A 397 18.96 -6.05 9.72
CA LEU A 397 18.59 -7.16 10.59
C LEU A 397 18.92 -6.85 12.06
N SER A 398 18.08 -7.32 12.97
CA SER A 398 18.43 -7.49 14.39
C SER A 398 18.82 -8.95 14.63
N GLY A 399 20.11 -9.18 14.88
CA GLY A 399 20.70 -10.51 14.82
C GLY A 399 20.55 -11.13 13.42
N GLN A 400 19.69 -12.15 13.29
CA GLN A 400 19.39 -12.84 12.03
C GLN A 400 18.00 -12.52 11.47
N THR A 401 17.21 -11.70 12.17
CA THR A 401 15.83 -11.40 11.81
C THR A 401 15.78 -10.07 11.06
N PRO A 402 15.27 -10.04 9.81
CA PRO A 402 15.08 -8.78 9.10
C PRO A 402 14.17 -7.82 9.86
N LEU A 403 14.53 -6.54 9.85
CA LEU A 403 13.69 -5.50 10.44
C LEU A 403 12.42 -5.29 9.60
N ASN A 404 11.34 -4.91 10.27
CA ASN A 404 10.05 -4.58 9.66
C ASN A 404 9.79 -3.06 9.57
N GLU A 405 10.76 -2.24 9.96
CA GLU A 405 10.68 -0.77 9.96
C GLU A 405 11.91 -0.18 9.26
N GLY A 406 11.76 1.02 8.69
CA GLY A 406 12.86 1.77 8.11
C GLY A 406 13.82 2.33 9.17
N VAL A 407 15.03 2.72 8.77
CA VAL A 407 16.03 3.24 9.71
C VAL A 407 15.59 4.52 10.43
N ALA A 408 14.69 5.30 9.84
CA ALA A 408 14.15 6.51 10.45
C ALA A 408 12.99 6.26 11.44
N ASP A 409 12.49 5.03 11.53
CA ASP A 409 11.36 4.65 12.39
C ASP A 409 11.80 3.66 13.48
N TYR A 410 12.65 2.69 13.12
CA TYR A 410 13.10 1.65 14.04
C TYR A 410 13.87 2.22 15.23
N ILE A 411 13.50 1.84 16.46
CA ILE A 411 14.16 2.27 17.70
C ILE A 411 14.95 1.10 18.30
N PRO A 412 16.30 1.10 18.22
CA PRO A 412 17.11 0.03 18.78
C PRO A 412 17.08 -0.02 20.31
N PHE A 413 17.28 -1.21 20.87
CA PHE A 413 17.46 -1.41 22.32
C PHE A 413 18.93 -1.55 22.74
N ASN A 414 19.17 -1.51 24.05
CA ASN A 414 20.53 -1.54 24.58
C ASN A 414 21.23 -2.88 24.33
N HIS A 415 22.45 -2.81 23.80
CA HIS A 415 23.28 -3.94 23.33
C HIS A 415 22.67 -4.72 22.17
N GLU A 416 21.72 -4.14 21.45
CA GLU A 416 21.22 -4.75 20.23
C GLU A 416 22.31 -4.83 19.16
N HIS A 417 22.31 -5.94 18.41
CA HIS A 417 23.21 -6.16 17.28
C HIS A 417 22.47 -5.97 15.97
N ILE A 418 22.67 -4.81 15.36
CA ILE A 418 22.14 -4.47 14.05
C ILE A 418 23.15 -4.80 12.96
N THR A 419 22.71 -5.49 11.92
CA THR A 419 23.51 -5.77 10.72
C THR A 419 22.86 -5.13 9.51
N ALA A 420 23.61 -4.34 8.75
CA ALA A 420 23.28 -3.97 7.38
C ALA A 420 24.01 -4.93 6.43
N ASN A 421 23.25 -5.76 5.74
CA ASN A 421 23.75 -6.78 4.83
C ASN A 421 23.42 -6.41 3.38
N PHE A 422 24.43 -6.32 2.52
CA PHE A 422 24.22 -6.13 1.09
C PHE A 422 23.83 -7.46 0.45
N THR A 423 22.62 -7.54 -0.09
CA THR A 423 22.00 -8.79 -0.55
C THR A 423 21.10 -8.56 -1.77
N GLN A 424 20.46 -9.62 -2.27
CA GLN A 424 19.56 -9.59 -3.42
C GLN A 424 18.12 -9.95 -3.05
N TYR A 425 17.15 -9.54 -3.88
CA TYR A 425 15.74 -9.90 -3.77
C TYR A 425 15.19 -10.60 -5.00
#